data_AF-A0A852LAK1-F1
#
_entry.id   AF-A0A852LAK1-F1
#
_cell.length_a   1.000
_cell.length_b   1.000
_cell.length_c   1.000
_cell.angle_alpha   90.00
_cell.angle_beta   90.00
_cell.angle_gamma   90.00
#
_symmetry.space_group_name_H-M   'P 1'
#
loop_
_entity.id
_entity.type
_entity.pdbx_description
1 polymer ?
#
loop_
_entity_poly.entity_id
_entity_poly.type
_entity_poly.pdbx_seq_one_letter_code
_entity_poly.pdbx_strand_id
1 'polypeptide(L)' 'RLSDEYPRDVPLLRAVRSACGGRGPHRGPKRGPKAGRRLWFESLYQGAVFQLRRGDRLAATTTAGRFLDLHGGGAAYF' A
#
# COMPACT_ATOMS: atom_id res chain seq x y z
N ARG A 1 -5.09 -18.58 13.17
CA ARG A 1 -6.18 -17.78 13.75
C ARG A 1 -5.57 -16.47 14.25
N LEU A 2 -6.19 -15.32 13.95
CA LEU A 2 -5.64 -13.99 14.29
C LEU A 2 -6.10 -13.51 15.68
N SER A 3 -7.30 -13.89 16.11
CA SER A 3 -7.80 -13.67 17.46
C SER A 3 -8.70 -14.83 17.91
N ASP A 4 -8.71 -15.11 19.21
CA ASP A 4 -9.62 -16.09 19.78
C ASP A 4 -11.06 -15.55 19.89
N GLU A 5 -11.23 -14.24 20.08
CA GLU A 5 -12.55 -13.60 20.11
C GLU A 5 -13.15 -13.46 18.70
N TYR A 6 -12.29 -13.18 17.71
CA TYR A 6 -12.69 -13.07 16.32
C TYR A 6 -12.06 -14.22 15.51
N PRO A 7 -12.78 -15.34 15.28
CA PRO A 7 -12.25 -16.51 14.58
C PRO A 7 -11.98 -16.29 13.08
N ARG A 8 -12.15 -15.07 12.59
CA ARG A 8 -11.95 -14.66 11.20
C ARG A 8 -11.03 -13.44 11.14
N ASP A 9 -10.47 -13.20 9.97
CA ASP A 9 -9.70 -11.98 9.72
C ASP A 9 -10.61 -10.75 9.72
N VAL A 10 -10.24 -9.73 10.50
CA VAL A 10 -10.99 -8.48 10.67
C VAL A 10 -10.05 -7.30 10.38
N PRO A 11 -10.33 -6.47 9.36
CA PRO A 11 -9.47 -5.35 9.04
C PRO A 11 -9.57 -4.27 10.10
N LEU A 12 -8.46 -4.01 10.81
CA LEU A 12 -8.34 -2.87 11.73
C LEU A 12 -8.14 -1.55 10.96
N LEU A 13 -7.27 -1.58 9.96
CA LEU A 13 -6.95 -0.44 9.09
C LEU A 13 -6.99 -0.92 7.64
N ARG A 14 -7.65 -0.16 6.75
CA ARG A 14 -7.70 -0.47 5.32
C ARG A 14 -7.63 0.82 4.50
N ALA A 15 -6.83 0.79 3.44
CA ALA A 15 -6.71 1.87 2.47
C ALA A 15 -6.70 1.29 1.06
N VAL A 16 -7.13 2.08 0.09
CA VAL A 16 -7.12 1.73 -1.34
C VAL A 16 -6.58 2.91 -2.12
N ARG A 17 -5.73 2.62 -3.12
CA ARG A 17 -5.17 3.63 -4.04
C ARG A 17 -5.28 3.14 -5.48
N SER A 18 -5.53 4.08 -6.39
CA SER A 18 -5.48 3.87 -7.83
C SER A 18 -4.20 4.50 -8.39
N ALA A 19 -3.13 3.71 -8.49
CA ALA A 19 -1.85 4.18 -9.04
C ALA A 19 -1.96 4.63 -10.51
N CYS A 20 -2.80 3.93 -11.28
CA CYS A 20 -3.09 4.26 -12.68
C CYS A 20 -4.41 5.03 -12.76
N GLY A 21 -4.38 6.34 -12.48
CA GLY A 21 -5.48 7.22 -12.87
C GLY A 21 -5.68 7.14 -14.39
N GLY A 22 -6.91 7.23 -14.88
CA GLY A 22 -7.32 7.14 -16.29
C GLY A 22 -6.75 8.23 -17.23
N ARG A 23 -5.53 8.67 -16.99
CA ARG A 23 -4.66 9.34 -17.95
C ARG A 23 -3.42 8.47 -18.01
N GLY A 24 -3.21 7.85 -19.17
CA GLY A 24 -1.89 7.38 -19.55
C GLY A 24 -0.85 8.53 -19.47
N PRO A 25 0.36 8.37 -20.00
CA PRO A 25 1.47 9.34 -19.86
C PRO A 25 1.24 10.75 -20.48
N HIS A 26 0.00 11.14 -20.76
CA HIS A 26 -0.42 12.42 -21.30
C HIS A 26 -1.28 13.22 -20.32
N ARG A 27 -0.66 13.97 -19.41
CA ARG A 27 -0.99 15.38 -19.06
C ARG A 27 0.09 15.95 -18.12
N GLY A 28 1.32 15.97 -18.62
CA GLY A 28 2.27 17.06 -18.39
C GLY A 28 2.54 17.72 -19.75
N PRO A 29 3.08 18.95 -19.82
CA PRO A 29 3.30 19.62 -21.10
C PRO A 29 4.14 18.73 -22.02
N LYS A 30 3.61 18.41 -23.21
CA LYS A 30 4.27 17.57 -24.22
C LYS A 30 5.63 18.18 -24.57
N ARG A 31 6.72 17.47 -24.27
CA ARG A 31 8.06 17.78 -24.78
C ARG A 31 8.73 16.50 -25.29
N GLY A 32 8.66 16.30 -26.61
CA GLY A 32 9.66 15.56 -27.38
C GLY A 32 9.47 14.04 -27.56
N PRO A 33 10.20 13.43 -28.52
CA PRO A 33 10.02 12.05 -28.99
C PRO A 33 10.64 10.98 -28.07
N LYS A 34 11.01 11.33 -26.83
CA LYS A 34 11.45 10.40 -25.79
C LYS A 34 10.38 10.29 -24.70
N ALA A 35 9.18 9.85 -25.06
CA ALA A 35 8.14 9.50 -24.09
C ALA A 35 8.51 8.18 -23.37
N GLY A 36 9.63 8.18 -22.65
CA GLY A 36 10.00 7.09 -21.75
C GLY A 36 8.92 6.94 -20.68
N ARG A 37 8.59 5.71 -20.33
CA ARG A 37 7.70 5.37 -19.19
C ARG A 37 8.15 6.18 -17.97
N ARG A 38 7.40 7.21 -17.59
CA ARG A 38 7.65 7.93 -16.35
C ARG A 38 7.37 6.97 -15.20
N LEU A 39 8.35 6.73 -14.34
CA LEU A 39 8.16 5.96 -13.12
C LEU A 39 7.15 6.69 -12.23
N TRP A 40 6.35 5.92 -11.50
CA TRP A 40 5.39 6.41 -10.53
C TRP A 40 5.71 5.79 -9.17
N PHE A 41 5.46 6.54 -8.12
CA PHE A 41 5.65 6.12 -6.73
C PHE A 41 4.49 6.66 -5.92
N GLU A 42 3.93 5.82 -5.06
CA GLU A 42 2.84 6.17 -4.16
C GLU A 42 3.15 5.58 -2.79
N SER A 43 2.92 6.36 -1.73
CA SER A 43 3.07 5.89 -0.35
C SER A 43 1.71 5.73 0.32
N LEU A 44 1.65 4.78 1.25
CA LEU A 44 0.48 4.52 2.08
C LEU A 44 0.94 4.42 3.52
N TYR A 45 0.37 5.27 4.38
CA TYR A 45 0.59 5.25 5.81
C TYR A 45 -0.73 4.94 6.52
N GLN A 46 -0.67 4.04 7.50
CA GLN A 46 -1.80 3.68 8.34
C GLN A 46 -1.33 3.55 9.78
N GLY A 47 -1.99 4.25 10.70
CA GLY A 47 -1.68 4.18 12.12
C GLY A 47 -2.87 4.61 12.96
N ALA A 48 -3.16 3.85 14.01
CA ALA A 48 -4.16 4.15 15.03
C ALA A 48 -3.87 3.31 16.28
N VAL A 49 -4.53 3.66 17.39
CA VAL A 49 -4.48 2.90 18.64
C VAL A 49 -5.69 1.98 18.71
N PHE A 50 -5.45 0.71 19.01
CA PHE A 50 -6.50 -0.29 19.23
C PHE A 50 -6.27 -0.99 20.56
N GLN A 51 -7.36 -1.31 21.27
CA GLN A 51 -7.30 -2.27 22.35
C GLN A 51 -7.18 -3.68 21.74
N LEU A 52 -6.17 -4.42 22.17
CA LEU A 52 -5.96 -5.82 21.78
C LEU A 52 -6.01 -6.72 23.00
N ARG A 53 -6.23 -8.02 22.77
CA ARG A 53 -6.12 -9.06 23.79
C ARG A 53 -4.79 -9.77 23.68
N ARG A 54 -4.36 -10.36 24.79
CA ARG A 54 -3.19 -11.23 24.82
C ARG A 54 -3.37 -12.36 23.82
N GLY A 55 -2.39 -12.53 22.93
CA GLY A 55 -2.39 -13.58 21.92
C GLY A 55 -2.98 -13.18 20.57
N ASP A 56 -3.59 -11.99 20.47
CA ASP A 56 -3.99 -11.44 19.17
C ASP A 56 -2.76 -11.24 18.28
N ARG A 57 -2.93 -11.52 16.99
CA ARG A 57 -1.90 -11.40 15.96
C ARG A 57 -2.31 -10.31 14.99
N LEU A 58 -1.37 -9.42 14.67
CA LEU A 58 -1.55 -8.37 13.67
C LEU A 58 -0.83 -8.75 12.38
N ALA A 59 -1.38 -8.34 11.25
CA ALA A 59 -0.76 -8.49 9.94
C ALA A 59 -1.01 -7.26 9.08
N ALA A 60 0.05 -6.75 8.44
CA ALA A 60 -0.05 -5.78 7.36
C ALA A 60 0.06 -6.52 6.03
N THR A 61 -0.98 -6.44 5.19
CA THR A 61 -1.04 -7.16 3.91
C THR A 61 -1.40 -6.22 2.77
N THR A 62 -0.97 -6.58 1.56
CA THR A 62 -1.33 -5.87 0.34
C THR A 62 -1.60 -6.85 -0.79
N THR A 63 -2.62 -6.57 -1.60
CA THR A 63 -2.92 -7.34 -2.83
C THR A 63 -1.97 -6.99 -3.98
N ALA A 64 -1.18 -5.92 -3.82
CA ALA A 64 -0.33 -5.32 -4.83
C ALA A 64 1.17 -5.51 -4.57
N GLY A 65 1.56 -6.58 -3.85
CA GLY A 65 2.94 -6.79 -3.37
C GLY A 65 4.04 -6.69 -4.44
N ARG A 66 3.74 -7.03 -5.69
CA ARG A 66 4.66 -6.89 -6.83
C ARG A 66 5.07 -5.44 -7.17
N PHE A 67 4.37 -4.45 -6.61
CA PHE A 67 4.64 -3.03 -6.82
C PHE A 67 5.31 -2.36 -5.62
N LEU A 68 5.67 -3.13 -4.58
CA LEU A 68 6.43 -2.59 -3.45
C LEU A 68 7.86 -2.28 -3.89
N ASP A 69 8.30 -1.06 -3.62
CA ASP A 69 9.71 -0.70 -3.71
C ASP A 69 10.41 -1.05 -2.39
N LEU A 70 11.20 -2.13 -2.42
CA LEU A 70 11.96 -2.62 -1.26
C LEU A 70 13.47 -2.31 -1.39
N HIS A 71 13.87 -1.54 -2.41
CA HIS A 71 15.29 -1.24 -2.64
C HIS A 71 15.85 -0.23 -1.63
N GLY A 72 15.01 0.66 -1.11
CA GLY A 72 15.37 1.61 -0.05
C GLY A 72 14.92 1.11 1.33
N GLY A 73 15.84 1.05 2.30
CA GLY A 73 15.49 0.81 3.69
C GLY A 73 14.50 1.87 4.19
N GLY A 74 13.43 1.44 4.87
CA GLY A 74 12.43 2.33 5.46
C GLY A 74 11.26 2.74 4.55
N ALA A 75 11.21 2.27 3.29
CA ALA A 75 10.09 2.54 2.39
C ALA A 75 8.84 1.70 2.70
N ALA A 76 9.02 0.51 3.28
CA ALA A 76 7.94 -0.37 3.74
C ALA A 76 8.26 -0.90 5.14
N TYR A 77 7.32 -0.73 6.07
CA TYR A 77 7.44 -1.15 7.46
C TYR A 77 6.06 -1.43 8.05
N PHE A 78 6.06 -2.17 9.16
CA PHE A 78 4.91 -2.42 10.03
C PHE A 78 5.35 -2.33 11.48
#